data_AF-A0A382XPJ4-F1
#
_entry.id   AF-A0A382XPJ4-F1
#
_cell.length_a   1.000
_cell.length_b   1.000
_cell.length_c   1.000
_cell.angle_alpha   90.00
_cell.angle_beta   90.00
_cell.angle_gamma   90.00
#
_symmetry.space_group_name_H-M   'P 1'
#
loop_
_entity.id
_entity.type
_entity.pdbx_description
1 polymer ?
#
loop_
_entity_poly.entity_id
_entity_poly.type
_entity_poly.pdbx_seq_one_letter_code
_entity_poly.pdbx_strand_id
1 'polypeptide(L)' 'MENIKFKNSDGIEYELVWKRPHYKYNADGLCYSPELDNPKILVDPKLKKRRKLSTLIEEVTHAFFWEKSEKDV' A
#
# COMPACT_ATOMS: atom_id res chain seq x y z
N MET A 1 -12.43 -4.93 12.54
CA MET A 1 -12.53 -4.36 11.17
C MET A 1 -12.13 -5.48 10.24
N GLU A 2 -12.94 -5.77 9.22
CA GLU A 2 -12.63 -6.81 8.24
C GLU A 2 -11.34 -6.48 7.48
N ASN A 3 -10.56 -7.51 7.15
CA ASN A 3 -9.36 -7.35 6.34
C ASN A 3 -9.81 -7.16 4.89
N ILE A 4 -9.54 -5.97 4.33
CA ILE A 4 -9.86 -5.67 2.94
C ILE A 4 -8.76 -6.27 2.08
N LYS A 5 -9.15 -7.08 1.11
CA LYS A 5 -8.25 -7.69 0.13
C LYS A 5 -8.68 -7.33 -1.28
N PHE A 6 -7.72 -7.18 -2.17
CA PHE A 6 -7.98 -7.01 -3.60
C PHE A 6 -6.88 -7.71 -4.40
N LYS A 7 -7.15 -7.90 -5.69
CA LYS A 7 -6.22 -8.51 -6.64
C LYS A 7 -5.81 -7.46 -7.68
N ASN A 8 -4.52 -7.33 -7.95
CA ASN A 8 -4.02 -6.44 -9.00
C ASN A 8 -4.21 -7.06 -10.40
N SER A 9 -3.76 -6.37 -11.46
CA SER A 9 -3.85 -6.84 -12.86
C SER A 9 -3.05 -8.11 -13.13
N ASP A 10 -2.02 -8.39 -12.33
CA ASP A 10 -1.14 -9.56 -12.49
C ASP A 10 -1.63 -10.77 -11.68
N GLY A 11 -2.78 -10.63 -11.01
CA GLY A 11 -3.41 -11.71 -10.26
C GLY A 11 -2.92 -11.85 -8.82
N ILE A 12 -2.10 -10.93 -8.34
CA ILE A 12 -1.51 -10.92 -7.00
C ILE A 12 -2.50 -10.33 -6.00
N GLU A 13 -2.77 -11.06 -4.93
CA GLU A 13 -3.67 -10.62 -3.86
C GLU A 13 -2.90 -9.80 -2.81
N TYR A 14 -3.37 -8.58 -2.56
CA TYR A 14 -2.83 -7.70 -1.53
C TYR A 14 -3.82 -7.55 -0.38
N GLU A 15 -3.29 -7.54 0.85
CA GLU A 15 -4.05 -7.19 2.05
C GLU A 15 -3.82 -5.73 2.44
N LEU A 16 -4.90 -4.96 2.59
CA LEU A 16 -4.87 -3.60 3.09
C LEU A 16 -4.92 -3.60 4.62
N VAL A 17 -3.90 -3.00 5.24
CA VAL A 17 -3.73 -2.96 6.69
C VAL A 17 -3.62 -1.51 7.16
N TRP A 18 -4.54 -1.10 8.02
CA TRP A 18 -4.52 0.21 8.69
C TRP A 18 -3.47 0.24 9.81
N LYS A 19 -2.20 0.27 9.43
CA LYS A 19 -1.05 0.27 10.33
C LYS A 19 0.04 1.18 9.77
N ARG A 20 0.64 1.99 10.65
CA ARG A 20 1.79 2.81 10.28
C ARG A 20 2.97 1.93 9.84
N PRO A 21 3.64 2.24 8.71
CA PRO A 21 4.89 1.57 8.32
C PRO A 21 5.96 1.65 9.41
N HIS A 22 6.93 0.73 9.37
CA HIS A 22 8.04 0.76 10.31
C HIS A 22 8.81 2.09 10.19
N TYR A 23 9.19 2.70 11.32
CA TYR A 23 9.78 4.06 11.35
C TYR A 23 11.02 4.23 10.47
N LYS A 24 11.76 3.13 10.20
CA LYS A 24 12.93 3.11 9.30
C LYS A 24 12.62 3.56 7.87
N TYR A 25 11.38 3.42 7.41
CA TYR A 25 10.96 3.83 6.06
C TYR A 25 10.54 5.29 5.99
N ASN A 26 10.29 5.94 7.15
CA ASN A 26 9.81 7.32 7.23
C ASN A 26 8.67 7.66 6.24
N ALA A 27 7.70 6.76 6.12
CA ALA A 27 6.63 6.83 5.14
C ALA A 27 5.23 6.81 5.79
N ASP A 28 4.28 7.45 5.10
CA ASP A 28 2.86 7.50 5.47
C ASP A 28 2.12 6.21 5.07
N GLY A 29 2.58 5.57 4.00
CA GLY A 29 2.12 4.28 3.48
C GLY A 29 3.31 3.42 3.05
N LEU A 30 3.05 2.14 2.76
CA LEU A 30 4.04 1.24 2.21
C LEU A 30 3.37 0.06 1.48
N CYS A 31 3.64 -0.06 0.19
CA CYS A 31 3.36 -1.24 -0.61
C CYS A 31 4.52 -2.24 -0.50
N TYR A 32 4.19 -3.49 -0.15
CA TYR A 32 5.17 -4.57 -0.11
C TYR A 32 5.42 -5.14 -1.50
N SER A 33 6.60 -5.76 -1.68
CA SER A 33 6.95 -6.44 -2.92
C SER A 33 5.93 -7.53 -3.28
N PRO A 34 5.52 -7.64 -4.56
CA PRO A 34 4.67 -8.72 -5.06
C PRO A 34 5.28 -10.11 -4.90
N GLU A 35 6.60 -10.20 -4.70
CA GLU A 35 7.33 -11.47 -4.54
C GLU A 35 7.22 -12.08 -3.12
N LEU A 36 6.66 -11.34 -2.16
CA LEU A 36 6.42 -11.88 -0.82
C LEU A 36 5.20 -12.80 -0.80
N ASP A 37 5.22 -13.84 0.03
CA ASP A 37 4.11 -14.81 0.16
C ASP A 37 2.75 -14.18 0.52
N ASN A 38 2.76 -13.01 1.16
CA ASN A 38 1.56 -12.28 1.56
C ASN A 38 1.83 -10.77 1.47
N PRO A 39 1.78 -10.18 0.27
CA PRO A 39 2.08 -8.78 0.08
C PRO A 39 0.95 -7.93 0.66
N LYS A 40 1.32 -6.79 1.23
CA LYS A 40 0.44 -5.91 2.00
C LYS A 40 0.62 -4.47 1.60
N ILE A 41 -0.45 -3.72 1.77
CA ILE A 41 -0.43 -2.27 1.75
C ILE A 41 -0.66 -1.77 3.17
N LEU A 42 0.31 -1.02 3.68
CA LEU A 42 0.22 -0.35 4.97
C LEU A 42 -0.18 1.10 4.76
N VAL A 43 -1.14 1.62 5.53
CA VAL A 43 -1.47 3.05 5.56
C VAL A 43 -1.61 3.50 7.01
N ASP A 44 -0.93 4.59 7.39
CA ASP A 44 -1.01 5.12 8.75
C ASP A 44 -2.46 5.58 9.08
N PRO A 45 -3.13 4.94 10.05
CA PRO A 45 -4.50 5.29 10.40
C PRO A 45 -4.63 6.68 11.05
N LYS A 46 -3.53 7.28 11.50
CA LYS A 46 -3.51 8.59 12.18
C LYS A 46 -3.48 9.78 11.22
N LEU A 47 -3.30 9.54 9.91
CA LEU A 47 -3.31 10.59 8.90
C LEU A 47 -4.67 11.30 8.82
N LYS A 48 -4.63 12.61 8.50
CA LYS A 48 -5.83 13.38 8.17
C LYS A 48 -6.54 12.74 6.97
N LYS A 49 -7.88 12.80 6.94
CA LYS A 49 -8.74 12.12 5.95
C LYS A 49 -8.25 12.26 4.51
N ARG A 50 -7.91 13.47 4.05
CA ARG A 50 -7.42 13.72 2.68
C ARG A 50 -6.08 13.02 2.43
N ARG A 51 -5.11 13.17 3.33
CA ARG A 51 -3.79 12.54 3.19
C ARG A 51 -3.89 11.02 3.23
N LYS A 52 -4.69 10.48 4.15
CA LYS A 52 -4.97 9.05 4.24
C LYS A 52 -5.52 8.48 2.92
N LEU A 53 -6.46 9.18 2.30
CA LEU A 53 -7.02 8.76 1.01
C LEU A 53 -5.97 8.85 -0.11
N SER A 54 -5.21 9.94 -0.18
CA SER A 54 -4.14 10.09 -1.17
C SER A 54 -3.08 9.00 -1.04
N THR A 55 -2.58 8.74 0.18
CA THR A 55 -1.63 7.67 0.46
C THR A 55 -2.21 6.30 0.10
N LEU A 56 -3.46 6.03 0.45
CA LEU A 56 -4.09 4.77 0.05
C LEU A 56 -4.11 4.60 -1.47
N ILE A 57 -4.47 5.65 -2.23
CA ILE A 57 -4.49 5.59 -3.69
C ILE A 57 -3.08 5.34 -4.22
N GLU A 58 -2.07 6.07 -3.72
CA GLU A 58 -0.66 5.95 -4.09
C GLU A 58 -0.14 4.50 -3.87
N GLU A 59 -0.33 3.94 -2.68
CA GLU A 59 0.11 2.56 -2.40
C GLU A 59 -0.65 1.50 -3.21
N VAL A 60 -1.93 1.73 -3.52
CA VAL A 60 -2.67 0.83 -4.42
C VAL A 60 -2.13 0.94 -5.84
N THR A 61 -1.81 2.14 -6.32
CA THR A 61 -1.20 2.34 -7.64
C THR A 61 0.15 1.62 -7.71
N HIS A 62 0.97 1.66 -6.65
CA HIS A 62 2.20 0.87 -6.54
C HIS A 62 1.97 -0.63 -6.72
N ALA A 63 0.88 -1.18 -6.17
CA ALA A 63 0.55 -2.59 -6.35
C ALA A 63 0.18 -2.96 -7.80
N PHE A 64 -0.32 -2.01 -8.61
CA PHE A 64 -0.60 -2.23 -10.05
C PHE A 64 0.60 -1.91 -10.94
N PHE A 65 1.54 -1.08 -10.47
CA PHE A 65 2.64 -0.56 -11.28
C PHE A 65 3.99 -0.74 -10.58
N TRP A 66 4.22 -1.91 -9.99
CA TRP A 66 5.42 -2.21 -9.18
C TRP A 66 6.76 -1.90 -9.89
N GLU A 67 6.81 -2.11 -11.21
CA GLU A 67 8.01 -1.84 -12.03
C GLU A 67 8.25 -0.35 -12.31
N LYS A 68 7.35 0.55 -11.87
CA LYS A 68 7.49 2.00 -12.02
C LYS A 68 8.21 2.61 -10.83
N SER A 69 8.90 3.71 -11.08
CA SER A 69 9.54 4.48 -10.01
C SER A 69 8.49 5.24 -9.20
N GLU A 70 8.82 5.63 -7.96
CA GLU A 70 7.94 6.44 -7.10
C GLU A 70 7.39 7.70 -7.77
N LYS A 71 8.15 8.26 -8.71
CA LYS A 71 7.77 9.49 -9.41
C LYS A 71 6.78 9.25 -10.56
N ASP A 72 6.76 8.04 -11.11
CA ASP A 72 5.95 7.68 -12.28
C ASP A 72 4.61 7.01 -11.90
N VAL A 73 4.38 6.80 -10.60
CA VAL A 73 3.14 6.33 -9.96
C VAL A 73 2.36 7.55 -9.47
#